data_AF-A0A519HDU0-F1
#
_entry.id   AF-A0A519HDU0-F1
#
_cell.length_a   1.000
_cell.length_b   1.000
_cell.length_c   1.000
_cell.angle_alpha   90.00
_cell.angle_beta   90.00
_cell.angle_gamma   90.00
#
_symmetry.space_group_name_H-M   'P 1'
#
loop_
_entity.id
_entity.type
_entity.pdbx_description
1 polymer ?
#
loop_
_entity_poly.entity_id
_entity_poly.type
_entity_poly.pdbx_seq_one_letter_code
_entity_poly.pdbx_strand_id
1 'polypeptide(L)'
;PDDTPQEIAELAHNQNLAAARGREPGLKLQRGGREVALTAWAAELVSQCVPIAAALDAAHGGTAYADAVASARAALDDPDSLPSARVLAAMASQHDNSFTAFVRAQSEATRRQLLALPWSAARQAEFDRMTQTSIEEQKRIEAADTLPFEIYREQYVSPARLGIRSRSPVAA
;
A
#
# COMPACT_ATOMS: atom_id res chain seq x y z
N PRO A 1 4.30 22.81 -6.01
CA PRO A 1 3.03 23.28 -6.62
C PRO A 1 1.89 22.57 -5.93
N ASP A 2 0.81 23.28 -5.60
CA ASP A 2 -0.38 22.65 -5.03
C ASP A 2 -1.16 21.99 -6.18
N ASP A 3 -1.55 20.72 -6.02
CA ASP A 3 -2.37 20.01 -7.00
C ASP A 3 -3.74 20.71 -7.15
N THR A 4 -4.19 20.89 -8.38
CA THR A 4 -5.51 21.47 -8.64
C THR A 4 -6.63 20.47 -8.31
N PRO A 5 -7.86 20.94 -7.97
CA PRO A 5 -9.00 20.04 -7.76
C PRO A 5 -9.28 19.12 -8.95
N GLN A 6 -9.03 19.60 -10.17
CA GLN A 6 -9.15 18.84 -11.40
C GLN A 6 -8.14 17.69 -11.45
N GLU A 7 -6.87 17.96 -11.16
CA GLU A 7 -5.82 16.93 -11.12
C GLU A 7 -6.14 15.85 -10.07
N ILE A 8 -6.63 16.25 -8.89
CA ILE A 8 -7.04 15.31 -7.83
C ILE A 8 -8.19 14.40 -8.33
N ALA A 9 -9.18 14.98 -9.02
CA ALA A 9 -10.29 14.23 -9.56
C ALA A 9 -9.83 13.24 -10.68
N GLU A 10 -8.94 13.67 -11.57
CA GLU A 10 -8.34 12.81 -12.60
C GLU A 10 -7.54 11.66 -11.99
N LEU A 11 -6.73 11.92 -10.96
CA LEU A 11 -5.98 10.89 -10.25
C LEU A 11 -6.90 9.85 -9.60
N ALA A 12 -7.94 10.30 -8.89
CA ALA A 12 -8.93 9.40 -8.29
C ALA A 12 -9.68 8.58 -9.35
N HIS A 13 -10.04 9.20 -10.48
CA HIS A 13 -10.68 8.50 -11.59
C HIS A 13 -9.78 7.42 -12.18
N ASN A 14 -8.52 7.76 -12.46
CA ASN A 14 -7.55 6.83 -13.04
C ASN A 14 -7.26 5.65 -12.12
N GLN A 15 -7.10 5.90 -10.82
CA GLN A 15 -6.87 4.84 -9.85
C GLN A 15 -8.02 3.84 -9.83
N ASN A 16 -9.27 4.33 -9.81
CA ASN A 16 -10.45 3.47 -9.87
C ASN A 16 -10.51 2.68 -11.18
N LEU A 17 -10.20 3.32 -12.31
CA LEU A 17 -10.26 2.66 -13.62
C LEU A 17 -9.18 1.58 -13.76
N ALA A 18 -7.96 1.86 -13.32
CA ALA A 18 -6.88 0.87 -13.28
C ALA A 18 -7.19 -0.28 -12.31
N ALA A 19 -7.79 -0.01 -11.16
CA ALA A 19 -8.19 -1.05 -10.21
C ALA A 19 -9.28 -1.97 -10.77
N ALA A 20 -10.31 -1.41 -11.41
CA ALA A 20 -11.44 -2.17 -11.91
C ALA A 20 -11.17 -2.85 -13.26
N ARG A 21 -10.41 -2.19 -14.14
CA ARG A 21 -10.26 -2.54 -15.56
C ARG A 21 -8.81 -2.53 -16.05
N GLY A 22 -7.82 -2.46 -15.18
CA GLY A 22 -6.41 -2.24 -15.57
C GLY A 22 -5.78 -3.30 -16.48
N ARG A 23 -6.40 -4.47 -16.64
CA ARG A 23 -5.98 -5.52 -17.59
C ARG A 23 -6.72 -5.48 -18.93
N GLU A 24 -7.66 -4.55 -19.12
CA GLU A 24 -8.38 -4.38 -20.37
C GLU A 24 -7.44 -3.83 -21.46
N PRO A 25 -7.30 -4.52 -22.61
CA PRO A 25 -6.48 -4.04 -23.71
C PRO A 25 -6.95 -2.67 -24.21
N GLY A 26 -6.03 -1.72 -24.32
CA GLY A 26 -6.32 -0.38 -24.83
C GLY A 26 -7.02 0.56 -23.84
N LEU A 27 -7.10 0.20 -22.54
CA LEU A 27 -7.65 1.09 -21.52
C LEU A 27 -6.95 2.45 -21.54
N LYS A 28 -7.75 3.52 -21.47
CA LYS A 28 -7.25 4.90 -21.43
C LYS A 28 -7.53 5.55 -20.08
N LEU A 29 -6.61 6.41 -19.65
CA LEU A 29 -6.63 7.22 -18.44
C LEU A 29 -6.65 8.70 -18.81
N GLN A 30 -6.90 9.58 -17.84
CA GLN A 30 -6.88 11.04 -18.00
C GLN A 30 -5.57 11.63 -17.47
N ARG A 31 -4.94 12.54 -18.22
CA ARG A 31 -3.73 13.25 -17.78
C ARG A 31 -3.79 14.68 -18.28
N GLY A 32 -4.06 15.62 -17.39
CA GLY A 32 -4.16 17.04 -17.74
C GLY A 32 -5.27 17.29 -18.75
N GLY A 33 -6.44 16.70 -18.52
CA GLY A 33 -7.61 16.81 -19.39
C GLY A 33 -7.50 16.06 -20.73
N ARG A 34 -6.48 15.22 -20.94
CA ARG A 34 -6.29 14.42 -22.17
C ARG A 34 -6.32 12.93 -21.89
N GLU A 35 -6.82 12.16 -22.84
CA GLU A 35 -6.74 10.70 -22.77
C GLU A 35 -5.33 10.20 -23.10
N VAL A 36 -4.84 9.23 -22.31
CA VAL A 36 -3.58 8.52 -22.55
C VAL A 36 -3.78 7.02 -22.34
N ALA A 37 -3.18 6.18 -23.18
CA ALA A 37 -3.25 4.73 -22.97
C ALA A 37 -2.52 4.34 -21.67
N LEU A 38 -3.14 3.47 -20.85
CA LEU A 38 -2.59 3.04 -19.56
C LEU A 38 -1.21 2.44 -19.73
N THR A 39 -1.03 1.52 -20.68
CA THR A 39 0.25 0.82 -20.90
C THR A 39 1.34 1.76 -21.39
N ALA A 40 1.00 2.71 -22.26
CA ALA A 40 1.96 3.72 -22.74
C ALA A 40 2.42 4.63 -21.60
N TRP A 41 1.48 5.10 -20.78
CA TRP A 41 1.83 5.97 -19.64
C TRP A 41 2.60 5.20 -18.55
N ALA A 42 2.22 3.95 -18.26
CA ALA A 42 2.95 3.10 -17.34
C ALA A 42 4.38 2.82 -17.83
N ALA A 43 4.58 2.56 -19.13
CA ALA A 43 5.90 2.37 -19.71
C ALA A 43 6.78 3.63 -19.60
N GLU A 44 6.20 4.82 -19.81
CA GLU A 44 6.88 6.10 -19.57
C GLU A 44 7.36 6.21 -18.11
N LEU A 45 6.47 5.95 -17.15
CA LEU A 45 6.79 6.04 -15.72
C LEU A 45 7.85 5.01 -15.30
N VAL A 46 7.72 3.75 -15.72
CA VAL A 46 8.71 2.70 -15.43
C VAL A 46 10.07 3.04 -16.04
N SER A 47 10.11 3.63 -17.24
CA SER A 47 11.36 4.09 -17.84
C SER A 47 12.04 5.20 -17.03
N GLN A 48 11.26 6.12 -16.44
CA GLN A 48 11.80 7.18 -15.57
C GLN A 48 12.38 6.62 -14.26
N CYS A 49 11.92 5.45 -13.81
CA CYS A 49 12.46 4.78 -12.64
C CYS A 49 13.84 4.14 -12.88
N VAL A 50 14.23 3.86 -14.12
CA VAL A 50 15.51 3.21 -14.45
C VAL A 50 16.74 3.92 -13.85
N PRO A 51 16.96 5.25 -14.08
CA PRO A 51 18.11 5.93 -13.47
C PRO A 51 18.04 6.00 -11.94
N ILE A 52 16.83 6.01 -11.36
CA ILE A 52 16.64 6.01 -9.91
C ILE A 52 17.06 4.66 -9.32
N ALA A 53 16.60 3.56 -9.94
CA ALA A 53 16.99 2.21 -9.57
C ALA A 53 18.50 2.00 -9.65
N ALA A 54 19.14 2.47 -10.73
CA ALA A 54 20.59 2.40 -10.87
C ALA A 54 21.33 3.17 -9.76
N ALA A 55 20.83 4.34 -9.35
CA ALA A 55 21.42 5.11 -8.26
C ALA A 55 21.27 4.39 -6.90
N LEU A 56 20.12 3.75 -6.66
CA LEU A 56 19.88 2.97 -5.45
C LEU A 56 20.76 1.71 -5.39
N ASP A 57 20.88 0.99 -6.51
CA ASP A 57 21.78 -0.17 -6.61
C ASP A 57 23.25 0.23 -6.43
N ALA A 58 23.67 1.39 -6.94
CA ALA A 58 25.02 1.91 -6.71
C ALA A 58 25.28 2.27 -5.22
N ALA A 59 24.25 2.76 -4.51
CA ALA A 59 24.37 3.15 -3.10
C ALA A 59 24.31 1.96 -2.14
N HIS A 60 23.47 0.96 -2.43
CA HIS A 60 23.23 -0.19 -1.56
C HIS A 60 24.04 -1.43 -1.94
N GLY A 61 24.56 -1.47 -3.18
CA GLY A 61 25.16 -2.66 -3.79
C GLY A 61 24.11 -3.65 -4.28
N GLY A 62 24.46 -4.42 -5.31
CA GLY A 62 23.57 -5.41 -5.93
C GLY A 62 22.76 -4.84 -7.10
N THR A 63 21.64 -5.49 -7.43
CA THR A 63 20.77 -5.18 -8.59
C THR A 63 19.29 -5.17 -8.24
N ALA A 64 18.94 -5.22 -6.95
CA ALA A 64 17.56 -5.46 -6.51
C ALA A 64 16.57 -4.41 -7.04
N TYR A 65 17.00 -3.15 -7.17
CA TYR A 65 16.15 -2.09 -7.69
C TYR A 65 16.01 -2.17 -9.22
N ALA A 66 17.10 -2.42 -9.94
CA ALA A 66 17.06 -2.66 -11.39
C ALA A 66 16.20 -3.88 -11.75
N ASP A 67 16.32 -4.97 -10.99
CA ASP A 67 15.55 -6.21 -11.17
C ASP A 67 14.04 -5.96 -10.93
N ALA A 68 13.70 -5.11 -9.97
CA ALA A 68 12.31 -4.71 -9.72
C ALA A 68 11.74 -3.89 -10.90
N VAL A 69 12.50 -2.92 -11.44
CA VAL A 69 12.08 -2.14 -12.61
C VAL A 69 11.97 -3.01 -13.86
N ALA A 70 12.90 -3.95 -14.05
CA ALA A 70 12.84 -4.92 -15.15
C ALA A 70 11.61 -5.82 -15.05
N SER A 71 11.27 -6.28 -13.85
CA SER A 71 10.06 -7.07 -13.59
C SER A 71 8.79 -6.29 -13.87
N ALA A 72 8.74 -5.00 -13.49
CA ALA A 72 7.61 -4.13 -13.80
C ALA A 72 7.44 -3.92 -15.31
N ARG A 73 8.55 -3.78 -16.05
CA ARG A 73 8.50 -3.69 -17.52
C ARG A 73 7.99 -4.98 -18.15
N ALA A 74 8.48 -6.13 -17.72
CA ALA A 74 8.01 -7.43 -18.21
C ALA A 74 6.50 -7.63 -17.98
N ALA A 75 5.98 -7.17 -16.83
CA ALA A 75 4.56 -7.25 -16.51
C ALA A 75 3.67 -6.35 -17.39
N LEU A 76 4.22 -5.28 -17.99
CA LEU A 76 3.50 -4.46 -18.97
C LEU A 76 3.38 -5.16 -20.32
N ASP A 77 4.41 -5.95 -20.69
CA ASP A 77 4.44 -6.72 -21.93
C ASP A 77 3.60 -8.01 -21.83
N ASP A 78 3.51 -8.59 -20.62
CA ASP A 78 2.70 -9.78 -20.31
C ASP A 78 1.72 -9.51 -19.15
N PRO A 79 0.52 -8.96 -19.43
CA PRO A 79 -0.49 -8.70 -18.41
C PRO A 79 -1.01 -9.95 -17.67
N ASP A 80 -0.84 -11.16 -18.23
CA ASP A 80 -1.26 -12.41 -17.57
C ASP A 80 -0.29 -12.82 -16.45
N SER A 81 0.93 -12.27 -16.44
CA SER A 81 1.88 -12.40 -15.33
C SER A 81 1.48 -11.61 -14.08
N LEU A 82 0.54 -10.66 -14.20
CA LEU A 82 0.12 -9.82 -13.08
C LEU A 82 -0.50 -10.64 -11.94
N PRO A 83 -0.29 -10.25 -10.67
CA PRO A 83 -0.86 -10.97 -9.53
C PRO A 83 -2.37 -11.17 -9.61
N SER A 84 -3.11 -10.17 -10.12
CA SER A 84 -4.57 -10.27 -10.30
C SER A 84 -4.97 -11.32 -11.35
N ALA A 85 -4.23 -11.42 -12.45
CA ALA A 85 -4.45 -12.45 -13.47
C ALA A 85 -4.09 -13.85 -12.94
N ARG A 86 -2.96 -13.98 -12.24
CA ARG A 86 -2.52 -15.23 -11.62
C ARG A 86 -3.50 -15.77 -10.59
N VAL A 87 -4.10 -14.89 -9.78
CA VAL A 87 -5.16 -15.28 -8.82
C VAL A 87 -6.37 -15.84 -9.55
N LEU A 88 -6.85 -15.17 -10.61
CA LEU A 88 -7.99 -15.64 -11.40
C LEU A 88 -7.69 -16.97 -12.10
N ALA A 89 -6.49 -17.14 -12.64
CA ALA A 89 -6.05 -18.40 -13.25
C ALA A 89 -5.99 -19.54 -12.22
N ALA A 90 -5.48 -19.28 -11.00
CA ALA A 90 -5.46 -20.26 -9.91
C ALA A 90 -6.89 -20.62 -9.45
N MET A 91 -7.76 -19.62 -9.30
CA MET A 91 -9.17 -19.86 -8.96
C MET A 91 -9.86 -20.74 -10.00
N ALA A 92 -9.66 -20.46 -11.28
CA ALA A 92 -10.27 -21.21 -12.38
C ALA A 92 -9.75 -22.64 -12.49
N SER A 93 -8.44 -22.84 -12.31
CA SER A 93 -7.80 -24.15 -12.53
C SER A 93 -7.85 -25.08 -11.32
N GLN A 94 -7.91 -24.56 -10.09
CA GLN A 94 -7.69 -25.35 -8.86
C GLN A 94 -8.83 -25.27 -7.85
N HIS A 95 -9.77 -24.34 -8.01
CA HIS A 95 -10.75 -24.03 -6.97
C HIS A 95 -12.17 -23.81 -7.51
N ASP A 96 -12.50 -24.34 -8.69
CA ASP A 96 -13.83 -24.24 -9.31
C ASP A 96 -14.34 -22.78 -9.39
N ASN A 97 -13.44 -21.84 -9.66
CA ASN A 97 -13.70 -20.40 -9.63
C ASN A 97 -14.20 -19.85 -8.28
N SER A 98 -14.05 -20.58 -7.17
CA SER A 98 -14.46 -20.15 -5.84
C SER A 98 -13.35 -19.35 -5.13
N PHE A 99 -13.61 -18.07 -4.90
CA PHE A 99 -12.70 -17.18 -4.17
C PHE A 99 -12.46 -17.64 -2.72
N THR A 100 -13.52 -18.07 -2.03
CA THR A 100 -13.40 -18.51 -0.63
C THR A 100 -12.61 -19.81 -0.51
N ALA A 101 -12.73 -20.72 -1.47
CA ALA A 101 -11.91 -21.93 -1.52
C ALA A 101 -10.43 -21.60 -1.76
N PHE A 102 -10.13 -20.71 -2.71
CA PHE A 102 -8.77 -20.23 -2.99
C PHE A 102 -8.14 -19.57 -1.76
N VAL A 103 -8.80 -18.56 -1.17
CA VAL A 103 -8.23 -17.82 -0.02
C VAL A 103 -8.04 -18.74 1.20
N ARG A 104 -8.94 -19.69 1.44
CA ARG A 104 -8.77 -20.68 2.50
C ARG A 104 -7.55 -21.57 2.26
N ALA A 105 -7.37 -22.06 1.04
CA ALA A 105 -6.20 -22.87 0.68
C ALA A 105 -4.89 -22.10 0.88
N GLN A 106 -4.84 -20.84 0.43
CA GLN A 106 -3.68 -19.96 0.62
C GLN A 106 -3.43 -19.67 2.11
N SER A 107 -4.48 -19.40 2.90
CA SER A 107 -4.35 -19.14 4.33
C SER A 107 -3.78 -20.33 5.10
N GLU A 108 -4.26 -21.55 4.80
CA GLU A 108 -3.72 -22.76 5.42
C GLU A 108 -2.28 -23.05 4.97
N ALA A 109 -1.94 -22.79 3.70
CA ALA A 109 -0.56 -22.92 3.22
C ALA A 109 0.38 -21.96 3.96
N THR A 110 0.01 -20.68 4.05
CA THR A 110 0.77 -19.66 4.79
C THR A 110 0.89 -20.03 6.26
N ARG A 111 -0.20 -20.47 6.91
CA ARG A 111 -0.19 -20.93 8.31
C ARG A 111 0.82 -22.06 8.52
N ARG A 112 0.78 -23.10 7.67
CA ARG A 112 1.74 -24.22 7.76
C ARG A 112 3.19 -23.75 7.58
N GLN A 113 3.43 -22.88 6.60
CA GLN A 113 4.77 -22.34 6.34
C GLN A 113 5.30 -21.55 7.54
N LEU A 114 4.49 -20.62 8.08
CA LEU A 114 4.89 -19.79 9.21
C LEU A 114 5.14 -20.63 10.48
N LEU A 115 4.29 -21.61 10.77
CA LEU A 115 4.46 -22.50 11.92
C LEU A 115 5.65 -23.46 11.79
N ALA A 116 6.13 -23.71 10.57
CA ALA A 116 7.31 -24.52 10.31
C ALA A 116 8.63 -23.73 10.42
N LEU A 117 8.58 -22.39 10.49
CA LEU A 117 9.78 -21.59 10.65
C LEU A 117 10.43 -21.84 12.02
N PRO A 118 11.77 -21.78 12.13
CA PRO A 118 12.46 -21.93 13.41
C PRO A 118 11.95 -20.93 14.46
N TRP A 119 11.52 -21.45 15.61
CA TRP A 119 11.06 -20.67 16.75
C TRP A 119 11.98 -20.93 17.95
N SER A 120 12.93 -20.02 18.16
CA SER A 120 13.93 -20.17 19.22
C SER A 120 13.38 -19.72 20.58
N ALA A 121 13.90 -20.31 21.66
CA ALA A 121 13.58 -19.90 23.02
C ALA A 121 13.90 -18.42 23.29
N ALA A 122 14.95 -17.87 22.65
CA ALA A 122 15.29 -16.46 22.74
C ALA A 122 14.18 -15.57 22.14
N ARG A 123 13.61 -15.95 20.98
CA ARG A 123 12.50 -15.22 20.37
C ARG A 123 11.22 -15.35 21.21
N GLN A 124 10.94 -16.53 21.76
CA GLN A 124 9.82 -16.70 22.70
C GLN A 124 9.95 -15.74 23.89
N ALA A 125 11.11 -15.72 24.55
CA ALA A 125 11.36 -14.85 25.70
C ALA A 125 11.25 -13.35 25.35
N GLU A 126 11.68 -12.95 24.16
CA GLU A 126 11.51 -11.59 23.66
C GLU A 126 10.03 -11.21 23.54
N PHE A 127 9.22 -12.06 22.89
CA PHE A 127 7.78 -11.83 22.72
C PHE A 127 7.01 -11.85 24.04
N ASP A 128 7.38 -12.73 24.98
CA ASP A 128 6.79 -12.77 26.31
C ASP A 128 7.07 -11.46 27.06
N ARG A 129 8.31 -10.95 27.00
CA ARG A 129 8.68 -9.66 27.58
C ARG A 129 7.91 -8.51 26.93
N MET A 130 7.83 -8.49 25.60
CA MET A 130 7.04 -7.46 24.87
C MET A 130 5.58 -7.45 25.31
N THR A 131 5.01 -8.64 25.53
CA THR A 131 3.63 -8.79 26.02
C THR A 131 3.47 -8.19 27.41
N GLN A 132 4.33 -8.56 28.37
CA GLN A 132 4.28 -7.99 29.73
C GLN A 132 4.45 -6.47 29.73
N THR A 133 5.47 -5.97 29.01
CA THR A 133 5.70 -4.52 28.89
C THR A 133 4.50 -3.80 28.27
N SER A 134 3.85 -4.38 27.25
CA SER A 134 2.69 -3.74 26.62
C SER A 134 1.50 -3.61 27.59
N ILE A 135 1.27 -4.61 28.44
CA ILE A 135 0.20 -4.62 29.44
C ILE A 135 0.50 -3.63 30.58
N GLU A 136 1.74 -3.60 31.05
CA GLU A 136 2.18 -2.65 32.08
C GLU A 136 2.05 -1.20 31.58
N GLU A 137 2.46 -0.94 30.34
CA GLU A 137 2.38 0.38 29.73
C GLU A 137 0.92 0.80 29.51
N GLN A 138 0.06 -0.11 29.06
CA GLN A 138 -1.38 0.15 28.98
C GLN A 138 -1.94 0.58 30.35
N LYS A 139 -1.69 -0.20 31.40
CA LYS A 139 -2.15 0.12 32.76
C LYS A 139 -1.60 1.45 33.25
N ARG A 140 -0.34 1.76 32.92
CA ARG A 140 0.30 3.03 33.29
C ARG A 140 -0.40 4.21 32.62
N ILE A 141 -0.77 4.09 31.34
CA ILE A 141 -1.52 5.10 30.60
C ILE A 141 -2.91 5.27 31.23
N GLU A 142 -3.64 4.18 31.41
CA GLU A 142 -5.00 4.19 32.00
C GLU A 142 -5.01 4.78 33.42
N ALA A 143 -3.99 4.50 34.23
CA ALA A 143 -3.86 5.06 35.58
C ALA A 143 -3.40 6.53 35.59
N ALA A 144 -2.75 7.00 34.52
CA ALA A 144 -2.28 8.38 34.37
C ALA A 144 -3.34 9.29 33.73
N ASP A 145 -4.46 8.74 33.26
CA ASP A 145 -5.56 9.53 32.72
C ASP A 145 -6.18 10.42 33.81
N THR A 146 -6.11 11.72 33.57
CA THR A 146 -6.63 12.75 34.47
C THR A 146 -7.90 13.42 33.93
N LEU A 147 -8.29 13.08 32.70
CA LEU A 147 -9.39 13.71 31.98
C LEU A 147 -10.43 12.65 31.59
N PRO A 148 -11.73 12.88 31.84
CA PRO A 148 -12.79 12.01 31.33
C PRO A 148 -12.71 11.86 29.81
N PHE A 149 -12.97 10.63 29.33
CA PHE A 149 -12.84 10.26 27.92
C PHE A 149 -13.56 11.23 26.96
N GLU A 150 -14.80 11.63 27.27
CA GLU A 150 -15.56 12.50 26.36
C GLU A 150 -14.92 13.88 26.19
N ILE A 151 -14.36 14.43 27.27
CA ILE A 151 -13.65 15.71 27.20
C ILE A 151 -12.34 15.55 26.42
N TYR A 152 -11.62 14.44 26.63
CA TYR A 152 -10.45 14.12 25.81
C TYR A 152 -10.82 14.02 24.32
N ARG A 153 -11.90 13.31 23.97
CA ARG A 153 -12.37 13.14 22.59
C ARG A 153 -12.70 14.48 21.94
N GLU A 154 -13.48 15.32 22.61
CA GLU A 154 -13.82 16.67 22.12
C GLU A 154 -12.57 17.52 21.87
N GLN A 155 -11.62 17.48 22.80
CA GLN A 155 -10.37 18.22 22.64
C GLN A 155 -9.49 17.64 21.53
N TYR A 156 -9.42 16.31 21.40
CA TYR A 156 -8.63 15.61 20.39
C TYR A 156 -9.08 15.94 18.97
N VAL A 157 -10.40 16.00 18.72
CA VAL A 157 -10.95 16.36 17.40
C VAL A 157 -11.09 17.87 17.18
N SER A 158 -10.77 18.69 18.19
CA SER A 158 -10.94 20.14 18.11
C SER A 158 -9.91 20.78 17.18
N PRO A 159 -10.35 21.62 16.22
CA PRO A 159 -9.44 22.42 15.40
C PRO A 159 -8.49 23.31 16.21
N ALA A 160 -8.87 23.68 17.45
CA ALA A 160 -8.05 24.48 18.34
C ALA A 160 -6.74 23.79 18.74
N ARG A 161 -6.65 22.44 18.65
CA ARG A 161 -5.43 21.66 18.91
C ARG A 161 -4.60 21.36 17.66
N LEU A 162 -5.06 21.75 16.47
CA LEU A 162 -4.34 21.49 15.21
C LEU A 162 -3.13 22.40 14.99
N GLY A 163 -2.85 23.34 15.91
CA GLY A 163 -1.73 24.30 15.76
C GLY A 163 -1.88 25.24 14.56
N ILE A 164 -3.06 25.26 13.92
CA ILE A 164 -3.34 26.11 12.77
C ILE A 164 -3.53 27.54 13.31
N ARG A 165 -2.51 28.38 13.17
CA ARG A 165 -2.67 29.83 13.35
C ARG A 165 -3.75 30.29 12.38
N SER A 166 -4.81 30.91 12.89
CA SER A 166 -5.85 31.54 12.07
C SER A 166 -5.18 32.44 11.04
N ARG A 167 -5.27 32.10 9.75
CA ARG A 167 -4.85 33.00 8.68
C ARG A 167 -5.67 34.28 8.80
N SER A 168 -5.02 35.42 9.03
CA SER A 168 -5.69 36.72 8.98
C SER A 168 -6.40 36.86 7.63
N PRO A 169 -7.63 37.40 7.60
CA PRO A 169 -8.33 37.64 6.35
C PRO A 169 -7.48 38.58 5.48
N VAL A 170 -7.25 38.18 4.23
CA VAL A 170 -6.65 39.04 3.22
C VAL A 170 -7.62 40.21 3.02
N ALA A 171 -7.16 41.43 3.31
CA ALA A 171 -7.93 42.63 3.08
C ALA A 171 -8.25 42.78 1.58
N ALA A 172 -9.49 43.19 1.30
CA ALA A 172 -10.06 43.37 -0.03
C ALA A 172 -9.37 44.47 -0.85
#